data_AF-V5I400-F1
#
_entry.id   AF-V5I400-F1
#
_cell.length_a   1.000
_cell.length_b   1.000
_cell.length_c   1.000
_cell.angle_alpha   90.00
_cell.angle_beta   90.00
_cell.angle_gamma   90.00
#
_symmetry.space_group_name_H-M   'P 1'
#
loop_
_entity.id
_entity.type
_entity.pdbx_description
1 polymer ?
#
loop_
_entity_poly.entity_id
_entity_poly.type
_entity_poly.pdbx_seq_one_letter_code
_entity_poly.pdbx_strand_id
1 'polypeptide(L)' 'GLQGPEPRWRHCVSALNDPYDPIIGNGLGKLYVDKYFNSTQKKDVESLAESIREAHQGVIENTTWMDNDTKEVAKK' A
#
# COMPACT_ATOMS: atom_id res chain seq x y z
N GLY A 1 -9.00 11.62 29.89
CA GLY A 1 -10.41 11.97 29.63
C GLY A 1 -10.79 11.47 28.26
N LEU A 2 -11.94 10.82 28.12
CA LEU A 2 -12.37 10.25 26.85
C LEU A 2 -12.64 11.38 25.85
N GLN A 3 -11.98 11.34 24.69
CA GLN A 3 -12.24 12.26 23.58
C GLN A 3 -13.72 12.14 23.19
N GLY A 4 -14.40 13.28 23.03
CA GLY A 4 -15.81 13.33 22.64
C GLY A 4 -16.08 12.66 21.28
N PRO A 5 -17.36 12.53 20.87
CA PRO A 5 -17.72 11.88 19.62
C PRO A 5 -17.03 12.54 18.43
N GLU A 6 -16.67 11.72 17.44
CA GLU A 6 -15.96 12.17 16.25
C GLU A 6 -16.77 13.26 15.50
N PRO A 7 -16.10 14.29 14.95
CA PRO A 7 -16.79 15.30 14.13
C PRO A 7 -17.59 14.67 12.98
N ARG A 8 -18.82 15.14 12.78
CA ARG A 8 -19.78 14.59 11.80
C ARG A 8 -19.20 14.40 10.39
N TRP A 9 -18.33 15.31 9.94
CA TRP A 9 -17.72 15.21 8.60
C TRP A 9 -16.87 13.95 8.44
N ARG A 10 -16.17 13.51 9.51
CA ARG A 10 -15.35 12.29 9.46
C ARG A 10 -16.23 11.07 9.35
N HIS A 11 -17.32 11.03 10.10
CA HIS A 11 -18.31 9.95 9.99
C HIS A 11 -18.87 9.84 8.56
N CYS A 12 -19.20 10.98 7.92
CA CYS A 12 -19.64 11.00 6.52
C CYS A 12 -18.56 10.48 5.55
N VAL A 13 -17.30 10.90 5.71
CA VAL A 13 -16.20 10.42 4.87
C VAL A 13 -15.97 8.91 5.06
N SER A 14 -16.01 8.43 6.30
CA SER A 14 -15.86 7.01 6.62
C SER A 14 -16.98 6.17 6.00
N ALA A 15 -18.24 6.64 6.04
CA ALA A 15 -19.35 5.94 5.41
C ALA A 15 -19.23 5.88 3.88
N LEU A 16 -18.66 6.91 3.23
CA LEU A 16 -18.45 6.93 1.78
C LEU A 16 -17.29 6.03 1.32
N ASN A 17 -16.35 5.77 2.23
CA ASN A 17 -15.16 4.98 2.01
C ASN A 17 -15.13 3.73 2.92
N ASP A 18 -16.31 3.16 3.19
CA ASP A 18 -16.43 1.97 4.02
C ASP A 18 -15.65 0.80 3.39
N PRO A 19 -14.82 0.07 4.16
CA PRO A 19 -13.97 -0.98 3.61
C PRO A 19 -14.74 -2.22 3.13
N TYR A 20 -15.99 -2.41 3.56
CA TYR A 20 -16.83 -3.55 3.22
C TYR A 20 -17.88 -3.20 2.16
N ASP A 21 -18.39 -1.97 2.14
CA ASP A 21 -19.36 -1.48 1.15
C ASP A 21 -19.07 -0.04 0.69
N PRO A 22 -18.02 0.16 -0.14
CA PRO A 22 -17.62 1.49 -0.57
C PRO A 22 -18.61 2.07 -1.60
N ILE A 23 -19.31 3.13 -1.21
CA ILE A 23 -20.24 3.83 -2.12
C ILE A 23 -19.47 4.53 -3.24
N ILE A 24 -18.38 5.24 -2.91
CA ILE A 24 -17.57 6.02 -3.87
C ILE A 24 -16.05 6.00 -3.57
N GLY A 25 -15.54 4.95 -2.91
CA GLY A 25 -14.15 4.90 -2.44
C GLY A 25 -13.10 5.20 -3.53
N ASN A 26 -13.25 4.61 -4.72
CA ASN A 26 -12.35 4.88 -5.86
C ASN A 26 -12.44 6.33 -6.37
N GLY A 27 -13.65 6.91 -6.39
CA GLY A 27 -13.86 8.31 -6.79
C GLY A 27 -13.22 9.29 -5.81
N LEU A 28 -13.36 9.02 -4.51
CA LEU A 28 -12.68 9.77 -3.45
C LEU A 28 -11.15 9.63 -3.55
N GLY A 29 -10.66 8.42 -3.81
CA GLY A 29 -9.23 8.15 -4.03
C GLY A 29 -8.66 8.92 -5.22
N LYS A 30 -9.40 8.97 -6.34
CA LYS A 30 -9.00 9.78 -7.50
C LYS A 30 -8.92 11.27 -7.17
N LEU A 31 -9.92 11.84 -6.48
CA LEU A 31 -9.91 13.24 -6.06
C LEU A 31 -8.72 13.56 -5.15
N TYR A 32 -8.36 12.62 -4.26
CA TYR A 32 -7.19 12.77 -3.40
C TYR A 32 -5.89 12.79 -4.21
N VAL A 33 -5.71 11.84 -5.14
CA VAL A 33 -4.54 11.77 -6.02
C VAL A 33 -4.40 13.04 -6.86
N ASP A 34 -5.48 13.47 -7.53
CA ASP A 34 -5.47 14.65 -8.40
C ASP A 34 -5.08 15.93 -7.64
N LYS A 35 -5.37 16.01 -6.33
CA LYS A 35 -5.11 17.22 -5.52
C LYS A 35 -3.81 17.20 -4.74
N TYR A 36 -3.38 16.02 -4.27
CA TYR A 36 -2.30 15.92 -3.27
C TYR A 36 -1.14 15.04 -3.68
N PHE A 37 -1.30 14.19 -4.69
CA PHE A 37 -0.26 13.23 -5.08
C PHE A 37 0.44 13.70 -6.35
N ASN A 38 1.76 13.84 -6.30
CA ASN A 38 2.57 14.25 -7.45
C ASN A 38 3.22 13.03 -8.13
N SER A 39 3.53 13.16 -9.42
CA SER A 39 4.13 12.07 -10.20
C SER A 39 5.56 11.70 -9.76
N THR A 40 6.28 12.62 -9.12
CA THR A 40 7.62 12.37 -8.57
C THR A 40 7.57 11.41 -7.38
N GLN A 41 6.64 11.61 -6.45
CA GLN A 41 6.38 10.73 -5.31
C GLN A 41 6.08 9.30 -5.75
N LYS A 42 5.34 9.14 -6.85
CA LYS A 42 5.08 7.83 -7.45
C LYS A 42 6.37 7.13 -7.84
N LYS A 43 7.22 7.82 -8.61
CA LYS A 43 8.48 7.27 -9.11
C LYS A 43 9.45 6.92 -7.99
N ASP A 44 9.52 7.75 -6.96
CA ASP A 44 10.40 7.53 -5.80
C ASP A 44 9.98 6.27 -5.04
N VAL A 45 8.67 6.11 -4.79
CA VAL A 45 8.13 4.93 -4.11
C VAL A 45 8.25 3.67 -4.97
N GLU A 46 8.03 3.76 -6.28
CA GLU A 46 8.25 2.64 -7.22
C GLU A 46 9.71 2.19 -7.22
N SER A 47 10.65 3.14 -7.23
CA SER A 47 12.08 2.84 -7.18
C SER A 47 12.48 2.20 -5.86
N LEU A 48 11.92 2.67 -4.73
CA LEU A 48 12.13 2.05 -3.43
C LEU A 48 11.58 0.62 -3.36
N ALA A 49 10.36 0.40 -3.88
CA ALA A 49 9.75 -0.92 -3.93
C ALA A 49 10.59 -1.90 -4.76
N GLU A 50 11.15 -1.44 -5.87
CA GLU A 50 12.07 -2.21 -6.70
C GLU A 50 13.33 -2.60 -5.92
N SER A 51 13.99 -1.63 -5.27
CA SER A 51 15.20 -1.91 -4.47
C SER A 51 14.93 -2.89 -3.32
N ILE A 52 13.76 -2.82 -2.69
CA ILE A 52 13.36 -3.80 -1.66
C ILE A 52 13.16 -5.19 -2.27
N ARG A 53 12.54 -5.28 -3.46
CA ARG A 53 12.33 -6.54 -4.17
C ARG A 53 13.66 -7.21 -4.52
N GLU A 54 14.60 -6.45 -5.08
CA GLU A 54 15.95 -6.93 -5.42
C GLU A 54 16.71 -7.41 -4.17
N ALA A 55 16.67 -6.64 -3.08
CA ALA A 55 17.29 -7.04 -1.82
C ALA A 55 16.68 -8.33 -1.26
N HIS A 56 15.35 -8.48 -1.34
CA HIS A 56 14.66 -9.69 -0.90
C HIS A 56 15.04 -10.92 -1.75
N GLN A 57 15.18 -10.77 -3.07
CA GLN A 57 15.68 -11.83 -3.94
C GLN A 57 17.10 -12.27 -3.53
N GLY A 58 18.00 -11.33 -3.23
CA GLY A 58 19.32 -11.64 -2.72
C GLY A 58 19.31 -12.40 -1.38
N VAL A 59 18.34 -12.13 -0.50
CA VAL A 59 18.16 -12.87 0.76
C VAL A 59 17.67 -14.31 0.50
N ILE A 60 16.74 -14.48 -0.44
CA ILE A 60 16.24 -15.80 -0.87
C ILE A 60 17.38 -16.65 -1.43
N GLU A 61 18.26 -16.05 -2.23
CA GLU A 61 19.41 -16.75 -2.83
C GLU A 61 20.37 -17.29 -1.78
N ASN A 62 20.74 -16.43 -0.82
CA ASN A 62 21.76 -16.72 0.18
C ASN A 62 21.26 -17.54 1.37
N THR A 63 19.96 -17.76 1.46
CA THR A 63 19.35 -18.58 2.51
C THR A 63 19.77 -20.06 2.40
N THR A 64 20.14 -20.70 3.51
CA THR A 64 20.59 -22.10 3.51
C THR A 64 19.50 -23.12 3.85
N TRP A 65 18.34 -22.66 4.33
CA TRP A 65 17.26 -23.54 4.81
C TRP A 65 16.25 -23.94 3.72
N MET A 66 16.25 -23.28 2.56
CA MET A 66 15.40 -23.63 1.41
C MET A 66 16.18 -24.43 0.37
N ASP A 67 15.53 -25.43 -0.20
CA ASP A 67 16.02 -26.12 -1.40
C ASP A 67 15.95 -25.20 -2.64
N ASN A 68 16.61 -25.63 -3.71
CA ASN A 68 16.73 -24.82 -4.94
C ASN A 68 15.39 -24.66 -5.67
N ASP A 69 14.52 -25.68 -5.66
CA ASP A 69 13.23 -25.61 -6.36
C ASP A 69 12.32 -24.59 -5.68
N THR A 70 12.29 -24.57 -4.35
CA THR A 70 11.56 -23.59 -3.54
C THR A 70 12.13 -22.18 -3.72
N LYS A 71 13.45 -22.01 -3.80
CA LYS A 71 14.09 -20.72 -4.08
C LYS A 71 13.69 -20.14 -5.43
N GLU A 72 13.66 -20.96 -6.47
CA GLU A 72 13.30 -20.52 -7.83
C GLU A 72 11.84 -20.07 -7.92
N VAL A 73 10.94 -20.69 -7.16
CA VAL A 73 9.54 -20.23 -7.05
C VAL A 73 9.46 -18.92 -6.25
N ALA A 74 10.24 -18.77 -5.18
CA ALA A 74 10.19 -17.59 -4.30
C ALA A 74 10.78 -16.30 -4.92
N LYS A 75 11.64 -16.41 -5.94
CA LYS A 75 12.21 -15.25 -6.65
C LYS A 75 11.28 -14.64 -7.71
N LYS A 76 10.26 -15.38 -8.16
CA LYS A 76 9.26 -14.91 -9.12
C LYS A 76 8.28 -13.94 -8.48
#